data_AF-A0A9E4BMC2-F1
#
_entry.id   AF-A0A9E4BMC2-F1
#
_cell.length_a   1.000
_cell.length_b   1.000
_cell.length_c   1.000
_cell.angle_alpha   90.00
_cell.angle_beta   90.00
_cell.angle_gamma   90.00
#
_symmetry.space_group_name_H-M   'P 1'
#
loop_
_entity.id
_entity.type
_entity.pdbx_description
1 polymer ?
#
loop_
_entity_poly.entity_id
_entity_poly.type
_entity_poly.pdbx_seq_one_letter_code
_entity_poly.pdbx_strand_id
1 'polypeptide(L)'
;MWVVAEILERKTGMDFREFVRARVLNPLGLSDDFVLGIPEDSVRRVAEVVHTGTGITREELQRIGLEEPPATAITEEAILSLNDPCVRAVGIPGAGGICTAAALALFYQALLHGRSLGRPRVWSDETLSGARRVRSGEVRDPQF
;
A
#
# COMPACT_ATOMS: atom_id res chain seq x y z
N MET A 1 8.26 6.02 -1.13
CA MET A 1 8.17 4.68 -1.76
C MET A 1 8.50 4.66 -3.26
N TRP A 2 8.43 5.78 -3.99
CA TRP A 2 8.85 5.85 -5.40
C TRP A 2 10.28 5.38 -5.67
N VAL A 3 11.21 5.65 -4.75
CA VAL A 3 12.59 5.16 -4.85
C VAL A 3 12.65 3.63 -4.95
N VAL A 4 11.78 2.89 -4.25
CA VAL A 4 11.75 1.42 -4.33
C VAL A 4 11.17 0.96 -5.67
N ALA A 5 10.15 1.64 -6.18
CA ALA A 5 9.62 1.37 -7.52
C ALA A 5 10.71 1.58 -8.58
N GLU A 6 11.40 2.73 -8.58
CA GLU A 6 12.51 3.01 -9.49
C GLU A 6 13.62 1.95 -9.42
N ILE A 7 13.97 1.47 -8.22
CA ILE A 7 14.95 0.39 -8.05
C ILE A 7 14.45 -0.90 -8.72
N LEU A 8 13.17 -1.27 -8.53
CA LEU A 8 12.59 -2.44 -9.17
C LEU A 8 12.65 -2.30 -10.69
N GLU A 9 12.22 -1.17 -11.24
CA GLU A 9 12.22 -0.93 -12.68
C GLU A 9 13.62 -1.01 -13.28
N ARG A 10 14.62 -0.34 -12.68
CA ARG A 10 16.00 -0.41 -13.18
C ARG A 10 16.62 -1.79 -13.06
N LYS A 11 16.30 -2.54 -12.00
CA LYS A 11 16.87 -3.88 -11.78
C LYS A 11 16.22 -4.95 -12.64
N THR A 12 14.99 -4.74 -13.07
CA THR A 12 14.20 -5.78 -13.74
C THR A 12 13.87 -5.44 -15.19
N GLY A 13 13.91 -4.16 -15.58
CA GLY A 13 13.43 -3.67 -16.86
C GLY A 13 11.90 -3.72 -17.00
N MET A 14 11.17 -4.03 -15.92
CA MET A 14 9.72 -4.13 -15.90
C MET A 14 9.12 -2.95 -15.16
N ASP A 15 7.97 -2.46 -15.62
CA ASP A 15 7.13 -1.56 -14.84
C ASP A 15 6.86 -2.16 -13.44
N PHE A 16 6.96 -1.33 -12.39
CA PHE A 16 6.87 -1.84 -11.02
C PHE A 16 5.52 -2.51 -10.72
N ARG A 17 4.42 -2.03 -11.33
CA ARG A 17 3.07 -2.58 -11.13
C ARG A 17 2.98 -3.98 -11.73
N GLU A 18 3.52 -4.14 -12.93
CA GLU A 18 3.61 -5.44 -13.60
C GLU A 18 4.54 -6.38 -12.86
N PHE A 19 5.65 -5.89 -12.31
CA PHE A 19 6.52 -6.70 -11.46
C PHE A 19 5.78 -7.22 -10.22
N VAL A 20 5.09 -6.34 -9.48
CA VAL A 20 4.32 -6.73 -8.29
C VAL A 20 3.21 -7.72 -8.66
N ARG A 21 2.49 -7.46 -9.75
CA ARG A 21 1.44 -8.36 -10.24
C ARG A 21 2.01 -9.74 -10.58
N ALA A 22 3.06 -9.80 -11.41
CA ALA A 22 3.60 -11.05 -11.91
C ALA A 22 4.35 -11.86 -10.84
N ARG A 23 5.06 -11.19 -9.93
CA ARG A 23 5.98 -11.85 -8.98
C ARG A 23 5.38 -12.05 -7.59
N VAL A 24 4.32 -11.33 -7.25
CA VAL A 24 3.69 -11.39 -5.93
C VAL A 24 2.21 -11.75 -6.03
N LEU A 25 1.40 -10.98 -6.74
CA LEU A 25 -0.06 -11.15 -6.69
C LEU A 25 -0.52 -12.39 -7.46
N ASN A 26 0.00 -12.65 -8.66
CA ASN A 26 -0.35 -13.83 -9.46
C ASN A 26 0.04 -15.14 -8.74
N PRO A 27 1.27 -15.33 -8.22
CA PRO A 27 1.64 -16.56 -7.52
C PRO A 27 0.83 -16.80 -6.24
N LEU A 28 0.38 -15.73 -5.58
CA LEU A 28 -0.51 -15.81 -4.41
C LEU A 28 -1.98 -15.99 -4.78
N GLY A 29 -2.33 -15.89 -6.07
CA GLY A 29 -3.71 -15.97 -6.55
C GLY A 29 -4.58 -14.79 -6.11
N LEU A 30 -4.01 -13.59 -6.01
CA LEU A 30 -4.66 -12.38 -5.50
C LEU A 30 -4.91 -11.31 -6.57
N SER A 31 -4.46 -11.51 -7.80
CA SER A 31 -4.49 -10.49 -8.87
C SER A 31 -5.87 -10.01 -9.32
N ASP A 32 -6.91 -10.77 -8.98
CA ASP A 32 -8.29 -10.42 -9.32
C ASP A 32 -8.86 -9.42 -8.31
N ASP A 33 -8.45 -9.53 -7.04
CA ASP A 33 -8.98 -8.79 -5.89
C ASP A 33 -7.97 -7.85 -5.23
N PHE A 34 -6.73 -7.81 -5.71
CA PHE A 34 -5.69 -6.86 -5.31
C PHE A 34 -4.95 -6.39 -6.57
N VAL A 35 -4.94 -5.07 -6.77
CA VAL A 35 -4.24 -4.41 -7.88
C VAL A 35 -3.44 -3.21 -7.43
N LEU A 36 -2.42 -2.90 -8.22
CA LEU A 36 -1.62 -1.69 -8.14
C LEU A 36 -1.63 -1.07 -9.53
N GLY A 37 -2.33 0.05 -9.69
CA GLY A 37 -2.63 0.57 -11.02
C GLY A 37 -3.89 -0.06 -11.62
N ILE A 38 -4.87 0.76 -11.98
CA ILE A 38 -6.06 0.36 -12.75
C ILE A 38 -6.08 1.16 -14.05
N PRO A 39 -5.92 0.53 -15.23
CA PRO A 39 -6.05 1.25 -16.50
C PRO A 39 -7.37 2.01 -16.55
N GLU A 40 -7.37 3.21 -17.10
CA GLU A 40 -8.54 4.10 -17.11
C GLU A 40 -9.80 3.44 -17.71
N ASP A 41 -9.60 2.61 -18.73
CA ASP A 41 -10.68 1.88 -19.43
C ASP A 41 -11.14 0.60 -18.71
N SER A 42 -10.60 0.30 -17.53
CA SER A 42 -10.92 -0.93 -16.80
C SER A 42 -12.20 -0.79 -15.99
N VAL A 43 -13.18 -1.65 -16.29
CA VAL A 43 -14.41 -1.76 -15.49
C VAL A 43 -14.14 -2.58 -14.23
N ARG A 44 -13.57 -1.95 -13.19
CA ARG A 44 -13.37 -2.56 -11.86
C ARG A 44 -14.36 -2.03 -10.83
N ARG A 45 -14.77 -2.90 -9.91
CA ARG A 45 -15.62 -2.55 -8.76
C ARG A 45 -14.80 -1.86 -7.68
N VAL A 46 -14.55 -0.56 -7.84
CA VAL A 46 -13.86 0.27 -6.85
C VAL A 46 -14.87 1.20 -6.19
N ALA A 47 -15.06 1.07 -4.88
CA ALA A 47 -15.87 2.01 -4.13
C ALA A 47 -15.15 3.38 -4.04
N GLU A 48 -15.91 4.47 -4.03
CA GLU A 48 -15.34 5.78 -3.82
C GLU A 48 -14.88 5.95 -2.36
N VAL A 49 -13.70 6.55 -2.20
CA VAL A 49 -13.22 7.03 -0.91
C VAL A 49 -14.02 8.27 -0.55
N VAL A 50 -14.62 8.27 0.64
CA VAL A 50 -15.36 9.42 1.17
C VAL A 50 -14.89 9.71 2.58
N HIS A 51 -14.82 10.99 2.93
CA HIS A 51 -14.60 11.38 4.31
C HIS A 51 -15.87 11.14 5.12
N THR A 52 -15.69 10.67 6.35
CA THR A 52 -16.79 10.43 7.27
C THR A 52 -16.44 10.98 8.64
N GLY A 53 -17.44 11.46 9.37
CA GLY A 53 -17.24 12.16 10.64
C GLY A 53 -16.82 13.61 10.44
N THR A 54 -16.44 14.25 11.56
CA THR A 54 -15.90 15.61 11.60
C THR A 54 -14.39 15.53 11.82
N GLY A 55 -13.62 16.27 11.03
CA GLY A 55 -12.17 16.40 11.25
C GLY A 55 -11.86 17.02 12.62
N ILE A 56 -10.69 16.69 13.17
CA ILE A 56 -10.19 17.27 14.42
C ILE A 56 -9.90 18.75 14.22
N THR A 57 -10.37 19.62 15.13
CA THR A 57 -10.06 21.05 15.00
C THR A 57 -8.63 21.36 15.45
N ARG A 58 -8.12 22.51 15.04
CA ARG A 58 -6.82 23.02 15.49
C ARG A 58 -6.74 23.09 17.02
N GLU A 59 -7.80 23.54 17.68
CA GLU A 59 -7.87 23.64 19.14
C GLU A 59 -7.84 22.27 19.80
N GLU A 60 -8.48 21.26 19.19
CA GLU A 60 -8.47 19.88 19.67
C GLU A 60 -7.08 19.24 19.54
N LEU A 61 -6.39 19.46 18.40
CA LEU A 61 -5.00 19.04 18.20
C LEU A 61 -4.08 19.63 19.29
N GLN A 62 -4.19 20.94 19.54
CA GLN A 62 -3.41 21.62 20.57
C GLN A 62 -3.66 21.06 21.97
N ARG A 63 -4.91 20.72 22.32
CA ARG A 63 -5.25 20.12 23.63
C ARG A 63 -4.58 18.76 23.85
N ILE A 64 -4.33 18.00 22.78
CA ILE A 64 -3.65 16.71 22.85
C ILE A 64 -2.15 16.79 22.55
N GLY A 65 -1.60 18.01 22.45
CA GLY A 65 -0.16 18.25 22.26
C GLY A 65 0.32 17.98 20.83
N LEU A 66 -0.57 17.95 19.84
CA LEU A 66 -0.23 17.76 18.43
C LEU A 66 -0.31 19.10 17.67
N GLU A 67 0.56 19.24 16.69
CA GLU A 67 0.56 20.36 15.74
C GLU A 67 -0.23 19.99 14.48
N GLU A 68 -0.62 21.01 13.69
CA GLU A 68 -1.19 20.75 12.37
C GLU A 68 -0.16 20.06 11.47
N PRO A 69 -0.54 18.98 10.75
CA PRO A 69 0.35 18.34 9.80
C PRO A 69 0.79 19.36 8.73
N PRO A 70 2.08 19.34 8.32
CA PRO A 70 2.53 20.19 7.22
C PRO A 70 1.81 19.81 5.92
N ALA A 71 1.77 20.71 4.94
CA ALA A 71 1.20 20.44 3.61
C ALA A 71 1.92 19.29 2.85
N THR A 72 3.10 18.89 3.31
CA THR A 72 3.84 17.72 2.81
C THR A 72 3.38 16.40 3.42
N ALA A 73 2.52 16.44 4.44
CA ALA A 73 1.84 15.28 4.98
C ALA A 73 0.64 14.88 4.09
N ILE A 74 -0.07 13.83 4.49
CA ILE A 74 -1.24 13.36 3.76
C ILE A 74 -2.43 14.27 4.13
N THR A 75 -2.81 15.13 3.20
CA THR A 75 -3.99 16.02 3.31
C THR A 75 -5.28 15.29 2.93
N GLU A 76 -6.44 15.81 3.36
CA GLU A 76 -7.75 15.29 2.98
C GLU A 76 -7.96 15.25 1.46
N GLU A 77 -7.49 16.28 0.75
CA GLU A 77 -7.57 16.38 -0.71
C GLU A 77 -6.75 15.29 -1.40
N ALA A 78 -5.57 14.98 -0.86
CA ALA A 78 -4.71 13.91 -1.36
C ALA A 78 -5.32 12.52 -1.15
N ILE A 79 -6.18 12.34 -0.14
CA ILE A 79 -6.94 11.10 0.04
C ILE A 79 -8.07 11.02 -0.99
N LEU A 80 -8.84 12.10 -1.16
CA LEU A 80 -9.94 12.14 -2.14
C LEU A 80 -9.44 12.01 -3.58
N SER A 81 -8.22 12.46 -3.88
CA SER A 81 -7.63 12.31 -5.22
C SER A 81 -7.40 10.84 -5.61
N LEU A 82 -7.43 9.89 -4.66
CA LEU A 82 -7.43 8.45 -4.97
C LEU A 82 -8.70 7.99 -5.70
N ASN A 83 -9.73 8.84 -5.80
CA ASN A 83 -10.89 8.61 -6.66
C ASN A 83 -10.66 8.93 -8.13
N ASP A 84 -9.66 9.76 -8.45
CA ASP A 84 -9.35 10.16 -9.82
C ASP A 84 -8.83 8.95 -10.63
N PRO A 85 -9.44 8.60 -11.77
CA PRO A 85 -8.98 7.53 -12.64
C PRO A 85 -7.49 7.63 -13.04
N CYS A 86 -6.99 8.83 -13.29
CA CYS A 86 -5.58 9.07 -13.62
C CYS A 86 -4.67 8.67 -12.45
N VAL A 87 -5.06 9.01 -11.21
CA VAL A 87 -4.30 8.65 -10.00
C VAL A 87 -4.37 7.15 -9.74
N ARG A 88 -5.54 6.53 -9.94
CA ARG A 88 -5.71 5.08 -9.84
C ARG A 88 -4.87 4.32 -10.86
N ALA A 89 -4.74 4.85 -12.09
CA ALA A 89 -3.91 4.26 -13.14
C ALA A 89 -2.43 4.27 -12.77
N VAL A 90 -1.93 5.35 -12.15
CA VAL A 90 -0.54 5.47 -11.69
C VAL A 90 -0.17 4.40 -10.66
N GLY A 91 -1.09 4.04 -9.76
CA GLY A 91 -0.83 3.01 -8.74
C GLY A 91 0.28 3.40 -7.77
N ILE A 92 0.15 4.58 -7.12
CA ILE A 92 1.16 5.15 -6.21
C ILE A 92 1.77 4.07 -5.29
N PRO A 93 3.08 3.79 -5.32
CA PRO A 93 3.67 2.66 -4.60
C PRO A 93 3.43 2.66 -3.08
N GLY A 94 3.22 3.83 -2.48
CA GLY A 94 2.97 3.97 -1.04
C GLY A 94 1.49 4.07 -0.65
N ALA A 95 0.55 4.19 -1.59
CA ALA A 95 -0.85 4.53 -1.27
C ALA A 95 -1.91 4.03 -2.29
N GLY A 96 -1.51 3.64 -3.50
CA GLY A 96 -2.42 3.35 -4.62
C GLY A 96 -2.80 1.88 -4.77
N GLY A 97 -2.56 1.05 -3.76
CA GLY A 97 -3.01 -0.34 -3.75
C GLY A 97 -4.52 -0.41 -3.50
N ILE A 98 -5.25 -1.09 -4.37
CA ILE A 98 -6.71 -1.26 -4.24
C ILE A 98 -6.98 -2.75 -4.08
N CYS A 99 -7.65 -3.13 -2.99
CA CYS A 99 -7.98 -4.52 -2.73
C CYS A 99 -9.24 -4.71 -1.90
N THR A 100 -9.76 -5.94 -1.92
CA THR A 100 -10.78 -6.38 -0.98
C THR A 100 -10.16 -6.72 0.38
N ALA A 101 -10.96 -6.67 1.45
CA ALA A 101 -10.52 -7.08 2.78
C ALA A 101 -10.01 -8.54 2.82
N ALA A 102 -10.66 -9.43 2.05
CA ALA A 102 -10.26 -10.83 1.95
C ALA A 102 -8.88 -10.99 1.28
N ALA A 103 -8.63 -10.26 0.19
CA ALA A 103 -7.34 -10.30 -0.49
C ALA A 103 -6.21 -9.74 0.40
N LEU A 104 -6.48 -8.67 1.15
CA LEU A 104 -5.53 -8.12 2.12
C LEU A 104 -5.21 -9.13 3.23
N ALA A 105 -6.23 -9.78 3.79
CA ALA A 105 -6.04 -10.81 4.81
C ALA A 105 -5.19 -11.98 4.29
N LEU A 106 -5.48 -12.48 3.07
CA LEU A 106 -4.71 -13.54 2.43
C LEU A 106 -3.27 -13.11 2.10
N PHE A 107 -3.06 -11.86 1.71
CA PHE A 107 -1.72 -11.29 1.53
C PHE A 107 -0.91 -11.33 2.83
N TYR A 108 -1.51 -10.93 3.96
CA TYR A 108 -0.85 -11.03 5.27
C TYR A 108 -0.62 -12.48 5.71
N GLN A 109 -1.55 -13.40 5.43
CA GLN A 109 -1.31 -14.85 5.64
C GLN A 109 -0.08 -15.32 4.84
N ALA A 110 0.07 -14.85 3.60
CA ALA A 110 1.24 -15.16 2.80
C ALA A 110 2.53 -14.57 3.37
N LEU A 111 2.51 -13.39 3.98
CA LEU A 111 3.68 -12.82 4.67
C LEU A 111 4.06 -13.60 5.95
N LEU A 112 3.11 -14.28 6.59
CA LEU A 112 3.38 -15.13 7.75
C LEU A 112 3.96 -16.49 7.34
N HIS A 113 3.49 -17.05 6.24
CA HIS A 113 3.75 -18.45 5.85
C HIS A 113 4.58 -18.63 4.56
N GLY A 114 4.90 -17.54 3.87
CA GLY A 114 5.62 -17.54 2.59
C GLY A 114 4.77 -17.86 1.37
N ARG A 115 3.45 -18.09 1.55
CA ARG A 115 2.49 -18.46 0.50
C ARG A 115 1.04 -18.27 0.94
N SER A 116 0.14 -18.13 -0.02
CA SER A 116 -1.30 -18.32 0.19
C SER A 116 -1.68 -19.81 0.25
N LEU A 117 -2.88 -20.11 0.77
CA LEU A 117 -3.41 -21.47 0.85
C LEU A 117 -3.47 -22.14 -0.53
N GLY A 118 -2.90 -23.34 -0.66
CA GLY A 118 -2.87 -24.08 -1.93
C GLY A 118 -2.01 -23.47 -3.03
N ARG A 119 -1.23 -22.42 -2.72
CA ARG A 119 -0.38 -21.71 -3.69
C ARG A 119 1.11 -22.06 -3.51
N PRO A 120 1.94 -21.85 -4.55
CA PRO A 120 3.38 -22.02 -4.43
C PRO A 120 3.99 -21.04 -3.42
N ARG A 121 5.18 -21.39 -2.94
CA ARG A 121 5.98 -20.51 -2.09
C ARG A 121 6.52 -19.34 -2.91
N VAL A 122 6.31 -18.12 -2.40
CA VAL A 122 6.82 -16.87 -2.99
C VAL A 122 8.08 -16.41 -2.27
N TRP A 123 8.13 -16.55 -0.94
CA TRP A 123 9.26 -16.10 -0.12
C TRP A 123 9.89 -17.26 0.65
N SER A 124 11.22 -17.26 0.71
CA SER A 124 11.97 -18.13 1.62
C SER A 124 11.80 -17.68 3.07
N ASP A 125 12.03 -18.60 4.00
CA ASP A 125 11.95 -18.28 5.43
C ASP A 125 13.01 -17.24 5.83
N GLU A 126 14.18 -17.25 5.18
CA GLU A 126 15.21 -16.22 5.32
C GLU A 126 14.70 -14.83 4.92
N THR A 127 14.06 -14.71 3.76
CA THR A 127 13.47 -13.43 3.31
C THR A 127 12.43 -12.92 4.30
N LEU A 128 11.54 -13.81 4.78
CA LEU A 128 10.52 -13.42 5.76
C LEU A 128 11.13 -13.02 7.11
N SER A 129 12.15 -13.75 7.58
CA SER A 129 12.87 -13.39 8.80
C SER A 129 13.59 -12.05 8.65
N GLY A 130 14.22 -11.81 7.49
CA GLY A 130 14.91 -10.56 7.19
C GLY A 130 13.97 -9.36 7.11
N ALA A 131 12.78 -9.54 6.53
CA ALA A 131 11.76 -8.51 6.40
C ALA A 131 11.09 -8.15 7.75
N ARG A 132 10.94 -9.13 8.66
CA ARG A 132 10.33 -8.93 9.99
C ARG A 132 11.32 -8.51 11.08
N ARG A 133 12.62 -8.48 10.76
CA ARG A 133 13.65 -8.06 11.71
C ARG A 133 13.47 -6.58 12.06
N VAL A 134 13.27 -6.30 13.35
CA VAL A 134 13.26 -4.94 13.89
C VAL A 134 14.60 -4.27 13.57
N ARG A 135 14.57 -3.16 12.82
CA ARG A 135 15.78 -2.42 12.40
C ARG A 135 15.99 -1.11 13.17
N SER A 136 14.93 -0.55 13.71
CA SER A 136 14.89 0.78 14.33
C SER A 136 14.18 0.72 15.69
N GLY A 137 14.35 -0.38 16.45
CA GLY A 137 13.62 -0.60 17.71
C GLY A 137 13.92 0.44 18.80
N GLU A 138 15.06 1.10 18.70
CA GLU A 138 15.45 2.21 19.60
C GLU A 138 14.90 3.57 19.13
N VAL A 139 14.40 3.68 17.89
CA VAL A 139 13.82 4.91 17.35
C VAL A 139 12.38 5.00 17.82
N ARG A 140 12.08 6.02 18.61
CA ARG A 140 10.72 6.38 18.97
C ARG A 140 10.19 7.40 17.97
N ASP A 141 8.87 7.44 17.83
CA ASP A 141 8.24 8.53 17.10
C ASP A 141 8.63 9.85 17.78
N PRO A 142 9.23 10.82 17.10
CA PRO A 142 9.62 12.08 17.73
C PRO A 142 8.42 12.86 18.31
N GLN A 143 7.19 12.50 17.95
CA GLN A 143 5.97 13.06 18.52
C GLN A 143 5.49 12.33 19.80
N PHE A 144 6.14 11.23 20.22
CA PHE A 144 5.73 10.41 21.39
C PHE A 144 6.90 9.88 22.25
#